data_AF-Q9LAV4-F1
#
_entry.id   AF-Q9LAV4-F1
#
_cell.length_a   1.000
_cell.length_b   1.000
_cell.length_c   1.000
_cell.angle_alpha   90.00
_cell.angle_beta   90.00
_cell.angle_gamma   90.00
#
_symmetry.space_group_name_H-M   'P 1'
#
loop_
_entity.id
_entity.type
_entity.pdbx_description
1 polymer ?
#
loop_
_entity_poly.entity_id
_entity_poly.type
_entity_poly.pdbx_seq_one_letter_code
_entity_poly.pdbx_strand_id
1 'polypeptide(L)'
;MRWVTYLSPSGGEQRPGVVDDGCVFGYPGPEDLPQLLAKGTAALREAHRQALAEPVEIIVEFETRLCAPLVPERPLTVVRVEADPLALHPALVRGTDDGVLLPPGTGVLDAEVGVAAFASSTGEVVGYTLACLWSTPQRKTVAVTLGPALVTEEEL
;
A
#
# COMPACT_ATOMS: atom_id res chain seq x y z
N MET A 1 13.42 -2.29 3.65
CA MET A 1 12.69 -1.20 4.34
C MET A 1 11.18 -1.46 4.23
N ARG A 2 10.44 -1.22 5.30
CA ARG A 2 8.96 -1.32 5.34
C ARG A 2 8.33 0.07 5.42
N TRP A 3 7.64 0.46 4.36
CA TRP A 3 6.96 1.75 4.25
C TRP A 3 5.44 1.59 4.34
N VAL A 4 4.79 2.45 5.09
CA VAL A 4 3.33 2.52 5.20
C VAL A 4 2.84 3.92 4.81
N THR A 5 1.57 4.00 4.46
CA THR A 5 0.82 5.26 4.48
C THR A 5 -0.21 5.15 5.59
N TYR A 6 -0.26 6.13 6.48
CA TYR A 6 -1.13 6.10 7.66
C TYR A 6 -1.91 7.41 7.82
N LEU A 7 -3.04 7.39 8.52
CA LEU A 7 -3.73 8.61 8.93
C LEU A 7 -3.11 9.15 10.21
N SER A 8 -2.58 10.37 10.16
CA SER A 8 -2.02 11.04 11.34
C SER A 8 -3.07 11.17 12.43
N PRO A 9 -2.79 10.76 13.69
CA PRO A 9 -3.69 11.01 14.81
C PRO A 9 -3.81 12.50 15.15
N SER A 10 -2.80 13.30 14.77
CA SER A 10 -2.74 14.74 15.09
C SER A 10 -3.60 15.60 14.16
N GLY A 11 -3.77 15.20 12.89
CA GLY A 11 -4.48 16.02 11.90
C GLY A 11 -5.39 15.25 10.92
N GLY A 12 -5.34 13.92 10.92
CA GLY A 12 -6.16 13.06 10.06
C GLY A 12 -5.71 12.98 8.61
N GLU A 13 -4.67 13.71 8.20
CA GLU A 13 -4.07 13.60 6.88
C GLU A 13 -3.30 12.29 6.70
N GLN A 14 -3.19 11.83 5.45
CA GLN A 14 -2.33 10.71 5.10
C GLN A 14 -0.86 11.13 5.12
N ARG A 15 -0.01 10.33 5.76
CA ARG A 15 1.44 10.53 5.82
C ARG A 15 2.18 9.24 5.52
N PRO A 16 3.36 9.30 4.89
CA PRO A 16 4.24 8.16 4.84
C PRO A 16 4.92 7.93 6.19
N GLY A 17 5.10 6.66 6.54
CA GLY A 17 5.81 6.24 7.74
C GLY A 17 6.69 5.02 7.47
N VAL A 18 7.71 4.86 8.29
CA VAL A 18 8.57 3.67 8.31
C VAL A 18 8.13 2.78 9.45
N VAL A 19 8.01 1.47 9.20
CA VAL A 19 7.78 0.50 10.27
C VAL A 19 9.12 -0.04 10.76
N ASP A 20 9.39 0.14 12.04
CA ASP A 20 10.55 -0.44 12.73
C ASP A 20 10.17 -0.77 14.18
N ASP A 21 10.68 -1.89 14.71
CA ASP A 21 10.41 -2.37 16.08
C ASP A 21 8.92 -2.28 16.53
N GLY A 22 7.99 -2.67 15.64
CA GLY A 22 6.54 -2.66 15.92
C GLY A 22 5.92 -1.26 16.05
N CYS A 23 6.63 -0.21 15.62
CA CYS A 23 6.17 1.16 15.60
C CYS A 23 6.20 1.75 14.19
N VAL A 24 5.33 2.71 13.93
CA VAL A 24 5.33 3.56 12.75
C VAL A 24 6.01 4.88 13.11
N PHE A 25 7.11 5.17 12.42
CA PHE A 25 7.88 6.41 12.49
C PHE A 25 7.47 7.31 11.32
N GLY A 26 6.70 8.36 11.63
CA GLY A 26 6.18 9.30 10.64
C GLY A 26 7.31 10.09 9.96
N TYR A 27 7.35 10.05 8.63
CA TYR A 27 8.35 10.77 7.85
C TYR A 27 8.20 12.29 8.03
N PRO A 28 9.28 13.03 8.36
CA PRO A 28 9.20 14.46 8.62
C PRO A 28 9.15 15.36 7.39
N GLY A 29 9.44 14.82 6.20
CA GLY A 29 9.45 15.62 4.97
C GLY A 29 8.05 15.89 4.41
N PRO A 30 7.95 16.85 3.49
CA PRO A 30 6.68 17.20 2.83
C PRO A 30 6.20 16.16 1.81
N GLU A 31 7.06 15.23 1.39
CA GLU A 31 6.75 14.26 0.34
C GLU A 31 5.85 13.13 0.81
N ASP A 32 4.97 12.67 -0.08
CA ASP A 32 4.28 11.39 0.08
C ASP A 32 5.14 10.21 -0.44
N LEU A 33 4.70 8.97 -0.18
CA LEU A 33 5.45 7.77 -0.59
C LEU A 33 5.66 7.69 -2.12
N PRO A 34 4.66 7.94 -2.99
CA PRO A 34 4.87 8.01 -4.44
C PRO A 34 5.97 9.00 -4.85
N GLN A 35 5.99 10.19 -4.26
CA GLN A 35 7.01 11.20 -4.54
C GLN A 35 8.41 10.75 -4.10
N LEU A 36 8.54 10.09 -2.94
CA LEU A 36 9.81 9.52 -2.49
C LEU A 36 10.31 8.42 -3.45
N LEU A 37 9.42 7.53 -3.89
CA LEU A 37 9.75 6.47 -4.85
C LEU A 37 10.19 7.04 -6.19
N ALA A 38 9.55 8.12 -6.66
CA ALA A 38 9.90 8.78 -7.91
C ALA A 38 11.30 9.42 -7.88
N LYS A 39 11.81 9.77 -6.69
CA LYS A 39 13.19 10.27 -6.49
C LYS A 39 14.25 9.15 -6.46
N GLY A 40 13.81 7.88 -6.43
CA GLY A 40 14.67 6.70 -6.48
C GLY A 40 15.18 6.23 -5.12
N THR A 41 15.80 5.05 -5.12
CA THR A 41 16.15 4.29 -3.91
C THR A 41 17.07 5.04 -2.95
N ALA A 42 17.98 5.86 -3.46
CA ALA A 42 18.88 6.66 -2.62
C ALA A 42 18.10 7.70 -1.77
N ALA A 43 17.13 8.39 -2.39
CA ALA A 43 16.27 9.34 -1.68
C ALA A 43 15.35 8.63 -0.69
N LEU A 44 14.83 7.46 -1.05
CA LEU A 44 14.02 6.64 -0.16
C LEU A 44 14.81 6.18 1.08
N ARG A 45 16.06 5.72 0.91
CA ARG A 45 16.93 5.37 2.05
C ARG A 45 17.25 6.56 2.94
N GLU A 46 17.45 7.74 2.35
CA GLU A 46 17.65 8.97 3.11
C GLU A 46 16.41 9.30 3.96
N ALA A 47 15.22 9.31 3.34
CA ALA A 47 13.96 9.55 4.01
C ALA A 47 13.71 8.52 5.14
N HIS A 48 14.08 7.26 4.92
CA HIS A 48 14.00 6.23 5.94
C HIS A 48 14.86 6.56 7.17
N ARG A 49 16.13 6.94 6.96
CA ARG A 49 17.03 7.33 8.05
C ARG A 49 16.51 8.57 8.80
N GLN A 50 15.96 9.54 8.08
CA GLN A 50 15.37 10.74 8.67
C GLN A 50 14.15 10.40 9.53
N ALA A 51 13.24 9.55 9.04
CA ALA A 51 12.07 9.12 9.80
C ALA A 51 12.45 8.43 11.13
N LEU A 52 13.50 7.60 11.13
CA LEU A 52 13.96 6.94 12.36
C LEU A 52 14.71 7.88 13.32
N ALA A 53 15.42 8.88 12.78
CA ALA A 53 16.21 9.80 13.60
C ALA A 53 15.37 10.93 14.23
N GLU A 54 14.46 11.52 13.43
CA GLU A 54 13.65 12.68 13.82
C GLU A 54 12.20 12.51 13.32
N PRO A 55 11.46 11.51 13.84
CA PRO A 55 10.07 11.27 13.43
C PRO A 55 9.15 12.43 13.82
N VAL A 56 8.20 12.76 12.94
CA VAL A 56 7.11 13.69 13.32
C VAL A 56 6.18 13.05 14.35
N GLU A 57 5.97 11.74 14.23
CA GLU A 57 5.13 10.94 15.12
C GLU A 57 5.74 9.55 15.30
N ILE A 58 5.57 8.98 16.50
CA ILE A 58 5.88 7.58 16.78
C ILE A 58 4.60 6.95 17.32
N ILE A 59 4.08 5.96 16.61
CA ILE A 59 2.80 5.32 16.94
C ILE A 59 3.03 3.82 16.93
N VAL A 60 2.42 3.08 17.86
CA VAL A 60 2.48 1.62 17.81
C VAL A 60 1.77 1.10 16.56
N GLU A 61 2.37 0.16 15.82
CA GLU A 61 1.89 -0.26 14.50
C GLU A 61 0.43 -0.74 14.54
N PHE A 62 0.05 -1.54 15.54
CA PHE A 62 -1.32 -2.06 15.66
C PHE A 62 -2.36 -1.00 16.06
N GLU A 63 -1.94 0.13 16.63
CA GLU A 63 -2.81 1.26 16.97
C GLU A 63 -2.95 2.26 15.81
N THR A 64 -2.07 2.13 14.80
CA THR A 64 -2.02 3.02 13.66
C THR A 64 -3.13 2.69 12.67
N ARG A 65 -3.87 3.70 12.20
CA ARG A 65 -4.81 3.52 11.08
C ARG A 65 -4.05 3.52 9.77
N LEU A 66 -3.83 2.34 9.20
CA LEU A 66 -3.07 2.14 7.97
C LEU A 66 -3.97 2.29 6.74
N CYS A 67 -3.45 2.98 5.73
CA CYS A 67 -4.06 3.12 4.41
C CYS A 67 -3.44 2.11 3.44
N ALA A 68 -3.93 2.07 2.20
CA ALA A 68 -3.16 1.42 1.14
C ALA A 68 -1.79 2.13 1.04
N PRO A 69 -0.66 1.41 1.08
CA PRO A 69 0.66 2.06 1.08
C PRO A 69 0.86 2.89 -0.18
N LEU A 70 0.32 2.43 -1.32
CA LEU A 70 0.33 3.18 -2.57
C LEU A 70 -0.99 2.95 -3.34
N VAL A 71 -1.57 4.05 -3.82
CA VAL A 71 -2.69 4.03 -4.78
C VAL A 71 -2.15 4.52 -6.12
N PRO A 72 -2.12 3.68 -7.17
CA PRO A 72 -1.54 4.08 -8.44
C PRO A 72 -2.48 5.01 -9.22
N GLU A 73 -1.91 5.91 -10.02
CA GLU A 73 -2.68 6.80 -10.89
C GLU A 73 -3.25 6.06 -12.13
N ARG A 74 -2.66 4.91 -12.47
CA ARG A 74 -3.03 4.09 -13.64
C ARG A 74 -3.71 2.79 -13.20
N PRO A 75 -4.50 2.17 -14.09
CA PRO A 75 -5.13 0.89 -13.79
C PRO A 75 -4.13 -0.17 -13.33
N LEU A 76 -4.51 -0.92 -12.29
CA LEU A 76 -3.74 -2.05 -11.79
C LEU A 76 -3.95 -3.23 -12.71
N THR A 77 -2.87 -3.83 -13.20
CA THR A 77 -2.97 -5.05 -14.01
C THR A 77 -2.85 -6.25 -13.10
N VAL A 78 -3.92 -7.04 -13.02
CA VAL A 78 -3.94 -8.30 -12.29
C VAL A 78 -3.70 -9.45 -13.25
N VAL A 79 -2.67 -10.23 -12.99
CA VAL A 79 -2.36 -11.46 -13.73
C VAL A 79 -2.68 -12.65 -12.84
N ARG A 80 -3.44 -13.60 -13.36
CA ARG A 80 -3.76 -14.87 -12.69
C ARG A 80 -3.31 -16.04 -13.57
N VAL A 81 -3.10 -17.18 -12.94
CA VAL A 81 -2.80 -18.42 -13.65
C VAL A 81 -3.97 -18.74 -14.58
N GLU A 82 -3.67 -19.02 -15.85
CA GLU A 82 -4.65 -19.46 -16.87
C GLU A 82 -5.82 -18.49 -17.10
N ALA A 83 -5.64 -17.19 -16.84
CA ALA A 83 -6.64 -16.17 -17.14
C ALA A 83 -6.02 -14.96 -17.85
N ASP A 84 -6.83 -14.28 -18.66
CA ASP A 84 -6.42 -13.03 -19.29
C ASP A 84 -6.11 -11.95 -18.22
N PRO A 85 -5.12 -11.09 -18.47
CA PRO A 85 -4.84 -9.94 -17.61
C PRO A 85 -6.09 -9.06 -17.43
N LEU A 86 -6.36 -8.70 -16.18
CA LEU A 86 -7.50 -7.86 -15.83
C LEU A 86 -6.99 -6.48 -15.40
N ALA A 87 -7.44 -5.44 -16.08
CA ALA A 87 -7.18 -4.06 -15.67
C ALA A 87 -8.24 -3.60 -14.65
N LEU A 88 -7.79 -3.17 -13.47
CA LEU A 88 -8.63 -2.65 -12.39
C LEU A 88 -8.49 -1.14 -12.25
N HIS A 89 -9.62 -0.46 -12.11
CA HIS A 89 -9.63 0.98 -11.87
C HIS A 89 -9.02 1.32 -10.49
N PRO A 90 -8.16 2.34 -10.35
CA PRO A 90 -7.55 2.71 -9.07
C PRO A 90 -8.54 2.95 -7.92
N ALA A 91 -9.74 3.44 -8.23
CA ALA A 91 -10.82 3.63 -7.24
C ALA A 91 -11.29 2.33 -6.54
N LEU A 92 -10.85 1.16 -7.00
CA LEU A 92 -11.11 -0.13 -6.35
C LEU A 92 -10.06 -0.48 -5.29
N VAL A 93 -8.94 0.26 -5.20
CA VAL A 93 -7.89 0.04 -4.22
C VAL A 93 -8.36 0.42 -2.82
N ARG A 94 -8.06 -0.44 -1.85
CA ARG A 94 -8.35 -0.25 -0.43
C ARG A 94 -7.11 -0.59 0.40
N GLY A 95 -6.95 0.06 1.53
CA GLY A 95 -6.01 -0.35 2.57
C GLY A 95 -6.53 -1.55 3.35
N THR A 96 -5.66 -2.20 4.12
CA THR A 96 -6.02 -3.34 4.98
C THR A 96 -7.11 -3.01 5.98
N ASP A 97 -7.13 -1.77 6.49
CA ASP A 97 -8.07 -1.36 7.54
C ASP A 97 -9.34 -0.70 6.99
N ASP A 98 -9.49 -0.57 5.67
CA ASP A 98 -10.69 -0.01 5.04
C ASP A 98 -11.86 -1.01 5.02
N GLY A 99 -11.54 -2.30 5.09
CA GLY A 99 -12.50 -3.38 4.86
C GLY A 99 -13.03 -3.41 3.42
N VAL A 100 -13.90 -4.38 3.13
CA VAL A 100 -14.56 -4.53 1.84
C VAL A 100 -16.06 -4.69 2.05
N LEU A 101 -16.84 -3.82 1.43
CA LEU A 101 -18.29 -3.85 1.53
C LEU A 101 -18.87 -4.97 0.66
N LEU A 102 -19.78 -5.74 1.24
CA LEU A 102 -20.58 -6.71 0.50
C LEU A 102 -21.57 -5.98 -0.42
N PRO A 103 -21.52 -6.22 -1.75
CA PRO A 103 -22.53 -5.68 -2.65
C PRO A 103 -23.92 -6.24 -2.32
N PRO A 104 -25.00 -5.46 -2.57
CA PRO A 104 -26.37 -5.97 -2.41
C PRO A 104 -26.60 -7.24 -3.25
N GLY A 105 -27.32 -8.21 -2.68
CA GLY A 105 -27.68 -9.44 -3.37
C GLY A 105 -26.66 -10.58 -3.30
N THR A 106 -25.51 -10.38 -2.64
CA THR A 106 -24.60 -11.48 -2.27
C THR A 106 -24.32 -11.48 -0.77
N GLY A 107 -24.19 -12.68 -0.18
CA GLY A 107 -23.79 -12.86 1.22
C GLY A 107 -22.32 -13.27 1.37
N VAL A 108 -21.57 -13.39 0.27
CA VAL A 108 -20.20 -13.89 0.25
C VAL A 108 -19.36 -13.18 -0.81
N LEU A 109 -18.06 -13.10 -0.55
CA LEU A 109 -17.01 -12.70 -1.49
C LEU A 109 -15.96 -13.81 -1.56
N ASP A 110 -15.41 -13.99 -2.75
CA ASP A 110 -14.21 -14.79 -2.98
C ASP A 110 -12.98 -13.88 -2.83
N ALA A 111 -11.97 -14.39 -2.12
CA ALA A 111 -10.70 -13.72 -1.88
C ALA A 111 -9.58 -14.45 -2.63
N GLU A 112 -8.89 -13.73 -3.52
CA GLU A 112 -7.71 -14.22 -4.22
C GLU A 112 -6.48 -13.45 -3.72
N VAL A 113 -5.64 -14.13 -2.94
CA VAL A 113 -4.43 -13.56 -2.33
C VAL A 113 -3.25 -13.65 -3.29
N GLY A 114 -2.47 -12.59 -3.37
CA GLY A 114 -1.26 -12.51 -4.18
C GLY A 114 -0.32 -11.41 -3.73
N VAL A 115 0.56 -10.99 -4.64
CA VAL A 115 1.54 -9.93 -4.43
C VAL A 115 1.38 -8.89 -5.54
N ALA A 116 1.43 -7.62 -5.19
CA ALA A 116 1.54 -6.52 -6.15
C ALA A 116 2.97 -5.99 -6.17
N ALA A 117 3.55 -5.88 -7.36
CA ALA A 117 4.82 -5.21 -7.60
C ALA A 117 4.55 -3.79 -8.08
N PHE A 118 5.25 -2.81 -7.51
CA PHE A 118 5.19 -1.43 -7.96
C PHE A 118 6.42 -1.13 -8.80
N ALA A 119 6.18 -0.59 -10.00
CA ALA A 119 7.24 -0.16 -10.88
C ALA A 119 7.34 1.37 -10.92
N SER A 120 8.55 1.89 -11.02
CA SER A 120 8.81 3.30 -11.30
C SER A 120 8.40 3.65 -12.74
N SER A 121 8.52 4.92 -13.10
CA SER A 121 8.33 5.38 -14.48
C SER A 121 9.34 4.80 -15.48
N THR A 122 10.49 4.28 -15.01
CA THR A 122 11.48 3.60 -15.84
C THR A 122 11.21 2.10 -16.00
N GLY A 123 10.18 1.56 -15.33
CA GLY A 123 9.79 0.15 -15.38
C GLY A 123 10.54 -0.74 -14.38
N GLU A 124 11.45 -0.17 -13.59
CA GLU A 124 12.13 -0.88 -12.50
C GLU A 124 11.16 -1.13 -11.33
N VAL A 125 11.16 -2.33 -10.77
CA VAL A 125 10.36 -2.64 -9.58
C VAL A 125 10.99 -1.99 -8.36
N VAL A 126 10.24 -1.11 -7.70
CA VAL A 126 10.70 -0.34 -6.53
C VAL A 126 10.23 -0.92 -5.20
N GLY A 127 9.33 -1.90 -5.24
CA GLY A 127 8.88 -2.61 -4.05
C GLY A 127 7.66 -3.48 -4.29
N TYR A 128 7.27 -4.20 -3.25
CA TYR A 128 6.19 -5.18 -3.26
C TYR A 128 5.23 -4.95 -2.09
N THR A 129 3.98 -5.32 -2.26
CA THR A 129 3.00 -5.38 -1.17
C THR A 129 2.11 -6.60 -1.33
N LEU A 130 1.51 -7.08 -0.23
CA LEU A 130 0.48 -8.10 -0.33
C LEU A 130 -0.76 -7.51 -1.00
N ALA A 131 -1.42 -8.34 -1.78
CA ALA A 131 -2.65 -7.98 -2.48
C ALA A 131 -3.73 -9.02 -2.23
N CYS A 132 -4.98 -8.58 -2.11
CA CYS A 132 -6.15 -9.46 -2.10
C CYS A 132 -7.19 -8.91 -3.08
N LEU A 133 -7.48 -9.67 -4.13
CA LEU A 133 -8.57 -9.36 -5.05
C LEU A 133 -9.87 -9.93 -4.50
N TRP A 134 -10.87 -9.06 -4.34
CA TRP A 134 -12.18 -9.43 -3.86
C TRP A 134 -13.18 -9.45 -5.02
N SER A 135 -13.88 -10.56 -5.18
CA SER A 135 -14.90 -10.70 -6.22
C SER A 135 -16.16 -11.39 -5.70
N THR A 136 -17.29 -11.19 -6.37
CA THR A 136 -18.50 -11.98 -6.10
C THR A 136 -18.35 -13.39 -6.69
N PRO A 137 -19.19 -14.37 -6.31
CA PRO A 137 -19.18 -15.70 -6.93
C PRO A 137 -19.38 -15.70 -8.45
N GLN A 138 -19.98 -14.63 -8.99
CA GLN A 138 -20.13 -14.40 -10.43
C GLN A 138 -18.89 -13.73 -11.06
N ARG A 139 -17.76 -13.71 -10.34
CA ARG A 139 -16.47 -13.12 -10.74
C ARG A 139 -16.52 -11.62 -11.05
N LYS A 140 -17.50 -10.90 -10.49
CA LYS A 140 -17.50 -9.43 -10.57
C LYS A 140 -16.53 -8.88 -9.53
N THR A 141 -15.53 -8.13 -9.96
CA THR A 141 -14.59 -7.46 -9.03
C THR A 141 -15.31 -6.44 -8.16
N VAL A 142 -15.01 -6.45 -6.87
CA VAL A 142 -15.55 -5.56 -5.85
C VAL A 142 -14.49 -4.57 -5.36
N ALA A 143 -13.31 -5.07 -5.01
CA ALA A 143 -12.19 -4.28 -4.52
C ALA A 143 -10.87 -5.03 -4.71
N VAL A 144 -9.75 -4.31 -4.55
CA VAL A 144 -8.44 -4.88 -4.32
C VAL A 144 -7.86 -4.26 -3.06
N THR A 145 -7.54 -5.07 -2.06
CA THR A 145 -6.85 -4.62 -0.86
C THR A 145 -5.36 -4.72 -1.09
N LEU A 146 -4.62 -3.63 -0.80
CA LEU A 146 -3.15 -3.58 -0.82
C LEU A 146 -2.64 -3.21 0.56
N GLY A 147 -1.50 -3.77 0.96
CA GLY A 147 -0.85 -3.42 2.23
C GLY A 147 -0.63 -4.61 3.16
N PRO A 148 -0.30 -4.35 4.45
CA PRO A 148 -0.28 -3.03 5.08
C PRO A 148 0.89 -2.13 4.64
N ALA A 149 2.01 -2.74 4.23
CA ALA A 149 3.23 -2.02 3.90
C ALA A 149 3.68 -2.27 2.45
N LEU A 150 4.37 -1.30 1.87
CA LEU A 150 5.28 -1.47 0.75
C LEU A 150 6.64 -1.90 1.28
N VAL A 151 7.14 -3.01 0.78
CA VAL A 151 8.43 -3.60 1.14
C VAL A 151 9.40 -3.40 0.00
N THR A 152 10.56 -2.83 0.28
CA THR A 152 11.65 -2.65 -0.69
C THR A 152 12.64 -3.81 -0.63
N GLU A 153 13.48 -3.95 -1.65
CA GLU A 153 14.44 -5.05 -1.79
C GLU A 153 15.31 -5.28 -0.54
N GLU A 154 15.65 -4.24 0.21
CA GLU A 154 16.49 -4.36 1.41
C GLU A 154 15.85 -5.14 2.57
N GLU A 155 14.55 -5.44 2.49
CA GLU A 155 13.82 -6.26 3.48
C GLU A 155 13.59 -7.72 3.04
N LEU A 156 13.78 -8.02 1.75
CA LEU A 156 13.43 -9.31 1.15
C LEU A 156 14.56 -10.34 1.35
#